data_AF-A0A8B3CHP0-F1
#
_entry.id   AF-A0A8B3CHP0-F1
#
_cell.length_a   1.000
_cell.length_b   1.000
_cell.length_c   1.000
_cell.angle_alpha   90.00
_cell.angle_beta   90.00
_cell.angle_gamma   90.00
#
_symmetry.space_group_name_H-M   'P 1'
#
loop_
_entity.id
_entity.type
_entity.pdbx_description
1 polymer ?
#
loop_
_entity_poly.entity_id
_entity_poly.type
_entity_poly.pdbx_seq_one_letter_code
_entity_poly.pdbx_strand_id
1 'polypeptide(L)'
;MKKADNVEDEDVILANLILELSEQDRQNLFDSLYSSVVNQQSRDTVLYILFWKGFRLLNASSLISGTPESETEFAEKIGNLSSQDRQVLYDSVCSSIENQRGRDTVLHVLFWKACKLIREAGI
;
A
#
# COMPACT_ATOMS: atom_id res chain seq x y z
N MET A 1 17.01 20.34 14.68
CA MET A 1 15.87 19.40 14.64
C MET A 1 14.79 20.02 13.76
N LYS A 2 14.58 19.49 12.54
CA LYS A 2 13.47 19.88 11.63
C LYS A 2 13.32 18.97 10.39
N LYS A 3 13.93 17.78 10.41
CA LYS A 3 13.89 16.82 9.28
C LYS A 3 12.91 15.66 9.52
N ALA A 4 12.47 15.42 10.75
CA ALA A 4 11.53 14.34 11.05
C ALA A 4 10.08 14.73 10.71
N ASP A 5 9.67 15.95 11.06
CA ASP A 5 8.29 16.43 10.86
C ASP A 5 7.89 16.44 9.37
N ASN A 6 8.74 16.93 8.46
CA ASN A 6 8.44 16.97 7.02
C ASN A 6 8.38 15.59 6.34
N VAL A 7 8.84 14.52 7.00
CA VAL A 7 9.05 13.21 6.38
C VAL A 7 7.96 12.21 6.80
N GLU A 8 7.42 12.35 8.02
CA GLU A 8 6.15 11.69 8.36
C GLU A 8 5.00 12.20 7.49
N ASP A 9 5.07 13.47 7.05
CA ASP A 9 4.09 14.06 6.14
C ASP A 9 4.05 13.35 4.78
N GLU A 10 5.19 12.92 4.21
CA GLU A 10 5.22 12.21 2.91
C GLU A 10 4.61 10.81 2.98
N ASP A 11 4.85 10.07 4.06
CA ASP A 11 4.24 8.74 4.29
C ASP A 11 2.71 8.86 4.40
N VAL A 12 2.24 9.93 5.04
CA VAL A 12 0.82 10.24 5.23
C VAL A 12 0.18 10.73 3.92
N ILE A 13 0.92 11.44 3.06
CA ILE A 13 0.41 11.91 1.76
C ILE A 13 -0.07 10.73 0.91
N LEU A 14 0.76 9.69 0.69
CA LEU A 14 0.33 8.57 -0.16
C LEU A 14 -0.86 7.82 0.46
N ALA A 15 -0.85 7.62 1.77
CA ALA A 15 -1.94 6.96 2.48
C ALA A 15 -3.25 7.76 2.39
N ASN A 16 -3.19 9.09 2.36
CA ASN A 16 -4.35 9.96 2.16
C ASN A 16 -4.82 9.97 0.70
N LEU A 17 -3.91 9.96 -0.27
CA LEU A 17 -4.27 9.92 -1.70
C LEU A 17 -5.11 8.68 -2.03
N ILE A 18 -4.84 7.54 -1.40
CA ILE A 18 -5.68 6.34 -1.56
C ILE A 18 -7.11 6.56 -1.07
N LEU A 19 -7.30 7.40 -0.05
CA LEU A 19 -8.63 7.79 0.42
C LEU A 19 -9.32 8.78 -0.52
N GLU A 20 -8.60 9.46 -1.40
CA GLU A 20 -9.17 10.37 -2.41
C GLU A 20 -9.67 9.66 -3.68
N LEU A 21 -9.34 8.37 -3.85
CA LEU A 21 -9.89 7.54 -4.93
C LEU A 21 -11.43 7.52 -4.90
N SER A 22 -12.06 7.17 -6.02
CA SER A 22 -13.51 6.97 -6.03
C SER A 22 -13.91 5.84 -5.08
N GLU A 23 -15.14 5.88 -4.55
CA GLU A 23 -15.69 4.80 -3.70
C GLU A 23 -15.58 3.43 -4.40
N GLN A 24 -15.86 3.40 -5.70
CA GLN A 24 -15.76 2.19 -6.51
C GLN A 24 -14.32 1.69 -6.62
N ASP A 25 -13.35 2.59 -6.79
CA ASP A 25 -11.94 2.20 -6.91
C ASP A 25 -11.37 1.71 -5.57
N ARG A 26 -11.73 2.36 -4.46
CA ARG A 26 -11.38 1.87 -3.11
C ARG A 26 -11.99 0.49 -2.85
N GLN A 27 -13.26 0.31 -3.21
CA GLN A 27 -13.94 -0.99 -3.11
C GLN A 27 -13.21 -2.07 -3.93
N ASN A 28 -12.94 -1.79 -5.21
CA ASN A 28 -12.24 -2.71 -6.11
C ASN A 28 -10.84 -3.08 -5.60
N LEU A 29 -10.09 -2.10 -5.08
CA LEU A 29 -8.76 -2.33 -4.53
C LEU A 29 -8.81 -3.24 -3.31
N PHE A 30 -9.75 -2.99 -2.40
CA PHE A 30 -9.93 -3.82 -1.21
C PHE A 30 -10.45 -5.21 -1.53
N ASP A 31 -11.42 -5.36 -2.43
CA ASP A 31 -11.93 -6.68 -2.82
C ASP A 31 -10.85 -7.53 -3.46
N SER A 32 -9.97 -6.90 -4.26
CA SER A 32 -8.77 -7.57 -4.77
C SER A 32 -7.84 -8.02 -3.66
N LEU A 33 -7.58 -7.19 -2.65
CA LEU A 33 -6.76 -7.53 -1.49
C LEU A 33 -7.36 -8.70 -0.70
N TYR A 34 -8.63 -8.57 -0.34
CA TYR A 34 -9.38 -9.55 0.43
C TYR A 34 -9.40 -10.90 -0.29
N SER A 35 -9.72 -10.90 -1.58
CA SER A 35 -9.72 -12.11 -2.40
C SER A 35 -8.34 -12.78 -2.44
N SER A 36 -7.27 -12.01 -2.64
CA SER A 36 -5.90 -12.54 -2.64
C SER A 36 -5.52 -13.20 -1.31
N VAL A 37 -5.90 -12.62 -0.18
CA VAL A 37 -5.65 -13.16 1.16
C VAL A 37 -6.48 -14.41 1.42
N VAL A 38 -7.80 -14.37 1.16
CA VAL A 38 -8.70 -15.51 1.39
C VAL A 38 -8.33 -16.71 0.52
N ASN A 39 -7.87 -16.48 -0.71
CA ASN A 39 -7.39 -17.52 -1.61
C ASN A 39 -5.94 -17.96 -1.34
N GLN A 40 -5.35 -17.54 -0.22
CA GLN A 40 -4.02 -17.96 0.23
C GLN A 40 -2.92 -17.77 -0.83
N GLN A 41 -3.00 -16.68 -1.61
CA GLN A 41 -1.91 -16.33 -2.51
C GLN A 41 -0.62 -16.06 -1.72
N SER A 42 0.53 -16.22 -2.38
CA SER A 42 1.80 -15.99 -1.71
C SER A 42 1.89 -14.53 -1.22
N ARG A 43 2.49 -14.34 -0.05
CA ARG A 43 2.72 -13.01 0.56
C ARG A 43 3.21 -11.98 -0.47
N ASP A 44 4.30 -12.33 -1.15
CA ASP A 44 4.98 -11.40 -2.06
C ASP A 44 4.08 -11.09 -3.29
N THR A 45 3.27 -12.06 -3.74
CA THR A 45 2.25 -11.84 -4.78
C THR A 45 1.15 -10.88 -4.29
N VAL A 46 0.64 -11.06 -3.08
CA VAL A 46 -0.41 -10.20 -2.52
C VAL A 46 0.09 -8.75 -2.42
N LEU A 47 1.27 -8.56 -1.84
CA LEU A 47 1.87 -7.22 -1.68
C LEU A 47 2.12 -6.58 -3.05
N TYR A 48 2.73 -7.30 -3.99
CA TYR A 48 3.02 -6.76 -5.32
C TYR A 48 1.75 -6.30 -6.04
N ILE A 49 0.72 -7.16 -6.11
CA ILE A 49 -0.54 -6.84 -6.81
C ILE A 49 -1.24 -5.66 -6.16
N LEU A 50 -1.27 -5.60 -4.83
CA LEU A 50 -1.92 -4.53 -4.08
C LEU A 50 -1.30 -3.16 -4.38
N PHE A 51 0.02 -3.06 -4.26
CA PHE A 51 0.70 -1.79 -4.45
C PHE A 51 0.71 -1.35 -5.92
N TRP A 52 0.95 -2.28 -6.85
CA TRP A 52 0.84 -1.99 -8.28
C TRP A 52 -0.55 -1.49 -8.67
N LYS A 53 -1.61 -2.18 -8.24
CA LYS A 53 -2.99 -1.74 -8.52
C LYS A 53 -3.31 -0.39 -7.89
N GLY A 54 -2.87 -0.15 -6.65
CA GLY A 54 -3.09 1.12 -5.99
C GLY A 54 -2.46 2.28 -6.74
N PHE A 55 -1.19 2.17 -7.13
CA PHE A 55 -0.51 3.21 -7.91
C PHE A 55 -1.14 3.43 -9.28
N ARG A 56 -1.52 2.34 -9.96
CA ARG A 56 -2.23 2.44 -11.23
C ARG A 56 -3.57 3.17 -11.10
N LEU A 57 -4.33 2.95 -10.02
CA LEU A 57 -5.59 3.66 -9.78
C LEU A 57 -5.36 5.14 -9.45
N LEU A 58 -4.32 5.46 -8.66
CA LEU A 58 -3.94 6.84 -8.37
C LEU A 58 -3.55 7.60 -9.65
N ASN A 59 -2.76 6.96 -10.53
CA ASN A 59 -2.34 7.53 -11.80
C ASN A 59 -3.55 7.75 -12.75
N ALA A 60 -4.41 6.73 -12.88
CA ALA A 60 -5.63 6.83 -13.68
C ALA A 60 -6.60 7.92 -13.18
N SER A 61 -6.58 8.21 -11.88
CA SER A 61 -7.38 9.26 -11.24
C SER A 61 -6.72 10.65 -11.26
N SER A 62 -5.55 10.79 -11.88
CA SER A 62 -4.75 12.03 -11.89
C SER A 62 -4.34 12.54 -10.49
N LEU A 63 -4.35 11.66 -9.48
CA LEU A 63 -3.93 11.99 -8.11
C LEU A 63 -2.40 11.95 -7.96
N ILE A 64 -1.74 11.20 -8.83
CA ILE A 64 -0.30 11.23 -9.04
C ILE A 64 -0.02 11.35 -10.54
N SER A 65 1.16 11.85 -10.88
CA SER A 65 1.66 11.85 -12.26
C SER A 65 2.71 10.75 -12.40
N GLY A 66 2.41 9.70 -13.17
CA GLY A 66 3.30 8.57 -13.35
C GLY A 66 3.29 7.98 -14.76
N THR A 67 4.34 7.23 -15.09
CA THR A 67 4.39 6.31 -16.23
C THR A 67 4.04 4.89 -15.79
N PRO A 68 3.73 3.96 -16.70
CA PRO A 68 3.53 2.55 -16.35
C PRO A 68 4.69 1.93 -15.55
N GLU A 69 5.93 2.37 -15.79
CA GLU A 69 7.11 1.95 -15.03
C GLU A 69 7.06 2.46 -13.58
N SER A 70 6.61 3.70 -13.38
CA SER A 70 6.43 4.24 -12.02
C SER A 70 5.27 3.55 -11.26
N GLU A 71 4.32 2.93 -11.96
CA GLU A 71 3.25 2.15 -11.32
C GLU A 71 3.78 0.85 -10.69
N THR A 72 4.89 0.30 -11.19
CA THR A 72 5.52 -0.90 -10.61
C THR A 72 6.63 -0.57 -9.63
N GLU A 73 7.27 0.60 -9.74
CA GLU A 73 8.41 1.01 -8.91
C GLU A 73 8.12 0.86 -7.41
N PHE A 74 6.95 1.29 -6.93
CA PHE A 74 6.62 1.17 -5.51
C PHE A 74 6.48 -0.30 -5.07
N ALA A 75 5.84 -1.13 -5.89
CA ALA A 75 5.70 -2.56 -5.62
C ALA A 75 7.08 -3.26 -5.63
N GLU A 76 7.99 -2.83 -6.49
CA GLU A 76 9.38 -3.30 -6.55
C GLU A 76 10.18 -2.89 -5.31
N LYS A 77 10.03 -1.65 -4.82
CA LYS A 77 10.64 -1.20 -3.56
C LYS A 77 10.19 -2.06 -2.37
N ILE A 78 8.89 -2.39 -2.30
CA ILE A 78 8.38 -3.34 -1.31
C ILE A 78 9.00 -4.73 -1.50
N GLY A 79 9.15 -5.17 -2.75
CA GLY A 79 9.85 -6.41 -3.09
C GLY A 79 11.32 -6.44 -2.65
N ASN A 80 11.97 -5.28 -2.52
CA ASN A 80 13.36 -5.14 -2.09
C ASN A 80 13.53 -5.03 -0.56
N LEU A 81 12.45 -4.89 0.20
CA LEU A 81 12.51 -4.92 1.67
C LEU A 81 13.07 -6.25 2.20
N SER A 82 13.40 -6.32 3.49
CA SER A 82 13.76 -7.61 4.10
C SER A 82 12.55 -8.55 4.09
N SER A 83 12.78 -9.88 4.10
CA SER A 83 11.68 -10.85 4.23
C SER A 83 10.87 -10.63 5.51
N GLN A 84 11.53 -10.15 6.58
CA GLN A 84 10.88 -9.84 7.85
C GLN A 84 9.94 -8.64 7.71
N ASP A 85 10.37 -7.57 7.04
CA ASP A 85 9.53 -6.37 6.87
C ASP A 85 8.33 -6.66 5.97
N ARG A 86 8.53 -7.43 4.88
CA ARG A 86 7.42 -7.92 4.05
C ARG A 86 6.44 -8.77 4.87
N GLN A 87 6.96 -9.62 5.77
CA GLN A 87 6.11 -10.39 6.67
C GLN A 87 5.30 -9.49 7.60
N VAL A 88 5.94 -8.50 8.23
CA VAL A 88 5.28 -7.53 9.12
C VAL A 88 4.20 -6.73 8.40
N LEU A 89 4.40 -6.40 7.13
CA LEU A 89 3.40 -5.71 6.31
C LEU A 89 2.21 -6.64 6.01
N TYR A 90 2.49 -7.88 5.61
CA TYR A 90 1.46 -8.87 5.29
C TYR A 90 0.64 -9.31 6.51
N ASP A 91 1.27 -9.57 7.65
CA ASP A 91 0.57 -9.92 8.89
C ASP A 91 -0.37 -8.79 9.32
N SER A 92 0.02 -7.53 9.06
CA SER A 92 -0.81 -6.35 9.28
C SER A 92 -2.09 -6.38 8.44
N VAL A 93 -2.02 -6.89 7.20
CA VAL A 93 -3.17 -7.07 6.30
C VAL A 93 -4.09 -8.13 6.86
N CYS A 94 -3.56 -9.33 7.09
CA CYS A 94 -4.34 -10.46 7.58
C CYS A 94 -5.07 -10.09 8.87
N SER A 95 -4.33 -9.51 9.83
CA SER A 95 -4.92 -9.05 11.09
C SER A 95 -6.01 -7.99 10.90
N SER A 96 -5.83 -7.04 9.98
CA SER A 96 -6.83 -5.99 9.75
C SER A 96 -8.10 -6.53 9.10
N ILE A 97 -7.97 -7.50 8.19
CA ILE A 97 -9.08 -8.20 7.55
C ILE A 97 -9.83 -9.06 8.58
N GLU A 98 -9.11 -9.86 9.37
CA GLU A 98 -9.69 -10.74 10.39
C GLU A 98 -10.46 -9.98 11.46
N ASN A 99 -9.94 -8.81 11.87
CA ASN A 99 -10.60 -7.94 12.85
C ASN A 99 -11.69 -7.05 12.25
N GLN A 100 -12.12 -7.30 11.01
CA GLN A 100 -13.21 -6.58 10.32
C GLN A 100 -13.05 -5.06 10.37
N ARG A 101 -11.80 -4.58 10.24
CA ARG A 101 -11.57 -3.13 10.14
C ARG A 101 -12.21 -2.59 8.88
N GLY A 102 -12.71 -1.37 8.95
CA GLY A 102 -13.30 -0.69 7.79
C GLY A 102 -12.31 -0.64 6.63
N ARG A 103 -12.82 -0.89 5.42
CA ARG A 103 -12.06 -0.92 4.17
C ARG A 103 -11.01 0.20 4.07
N ASP A 104 -11.47 1.43 4.23
CA ASP A 104 -10.65 2.63 4.06
C ASP A 104 -9.52 2.68 5.11
N THR A 105 -9.80 2.25 6.34
CA THR A 105 -8.78 2.12 7.39
C THR A 105 -7.73 1.07 7.02
N VAL A 106 -8.14 -0.08 6.47
CA VAL A 106 -7.20 -1.13 6.04
C VAL A 106 -6.27 -0.59 4.95
N LEU A 107 -6.83 0.04 3.93
CA LEU A 107 -6.05 0.62 2.83
C LEU A 107 -5.12 1.72 3.32
N HIS A 108 -5.63 2.70 4.08
CA HIS A 108 -4.83 3.80 4.60
C HIS A 108 -3.65 3.32 5.45
N VAL A 109 -3.90 2.45 6.45
CA VAL A 109 -2.84 1.95 7.33
C VAL A 109 -1.80 1.14 6.57
N LEU A 110 -2.23 0.36 5.58
CA LEU A 110 -1.31 -0.43 4.78
C LEU A 110 -0.37 0.46 3.95
N PHE A 111 -0.91 1.45 3.23
CA PHE A 111 -0.08 2.35 2.42
C PHE A 111 0.87 3.16 3.31
N TRP A 112 0.39 3.67 4.44
CA TRP A 112 1.24 4.36 5.42
C TRP A 112 2.38 3.46 5.91
N LYS A 113 2.07 2.22 6.32
CA LYS A 113 3.07 1.28 6.85
C LYS A 113 4.09 0.87 5.77
N ALA A 114 3.66 0.75 4.53
CA ALA A 114 4.52 0.45 3.38
C ALA A 114 5.54 1.58 3.14
N CYS A 115 5.09 2.84 3.11
CA CYS A 115 5.97 4.00 3.00
C CYS A 115 6.99 4.06 4.13
N LYS A 116 6.49 3.89 5.38
CA LYS A 116 7.34 3.87 6.57
C LYS A 116 8.45 2.82 6.46
N LEU A 117 8.13 1.58 6.05
CA LEU A 117 9.11 0.50 5.93
C LEU A 117 10.15 0.76 4.83
N ILE A 118 9.72 1.25 3.66
CA ILE A 118 10.65 1.66 2.57
C ILE A 118 11.65 2.69 3.09
N ARG A 119 11.13 3.71 3.77
CA ARG A 119 11.94 4.78 4.34
C ARG A 119 12.91 4.29 5.41
N GLU A 120 12.44 3.45 6.35
CA GLU A 120 13.28 2.87 7.40
C GLU A 120 14.38 1.96 6.83
N ALA A 121 14.12 1.31 5.68
CA ALA A 121 15.11 0.54 4.95
C ALA A 121 16.09 1.40 4.11
N GLY A 122 15.79 2.68 3.90
CA GLY A 122 16.61 3.59 3.09
C GLY A 122 16.55 3.30 1.59
N ILE A 123 15.41 2.80 1.10
CA ILE A 123 15.13 2.44 -0.30
C ILE A 123 14.32 3.55 -0.99
#